data_AF-A0A4P8L086-F1
#
_entry.id   AF-A0A4P8L086-F1
#
_cell.length_a   1.000
_cell.length_b   1.000
_cell.length_c   1.000
_cell.angle_alpha   90.00
_cell.angle_beta   90.00
_cell.angle_gamma   90.00
#
_symmetry.space_group_name_H-M   'P 1'
#
loop_
_entity.id
_entity.type
_entity.pdbx_description
1 polymer ?
#
loop_
_entity_poly.entity_id
_entity_poly.type
_entity_poly.pdbx_seq_one_letter_code
_entity_poly.pdbx_strand_id
1 'polypeptide(L)' 'MKPGKDTPSSKIRLRKHLNADALVRAVRCEFEKIPDPRKGRPQICFADAARRAFAMFSMKELLPSRT' A
#
# COMPACT_ATOMS: atom_id res chain seq x y z
N MET A 1 -33.54 -11.67 -18.99
CA MET A 1 -32.71 -10.92 -18.01
C MET A 1 -31.76 -11.91 -17.36
N LYS A 2 -30.44 -11.72 -17.47
CA LYS A 2 -29.45 -12.59 -16.82
C LYS A 2 -29.01 -11.93 -15.50
N PRO A 3 -29.00 -12.65 -14.37
CA PRO A 3 -28.56 -12.08 -13.11
C PRO A 3 -27.07 -11.73 -13.16
N GLY A 4 -26.74 -10.57 -12.62
CA GLY A 4 -25.42 -9.96 -12.62
C GLY A 4 -24.38 -10.80 -11.89
N LYS A 5 -23.17 -10.79 -12.44
CA LYS A 5 -21.96 -11.48 -12.01
C LYS A 5 -21.57 -11.03 -10.60
N ASP A 6 -21.83 -11.88 -9.63
CA ASP A 6 -21.34 -11.83 -8.26
C ASP A 6 -19.81 -11.84 -8.24
N THR A 7 -19.22 -10.67 -8.01
CA THR A 7 -17.81 -10.53 -7.67
C THR A 7 -17.57 -11.19 -6.31
N PRO A 8 -16.62 -12.13 -6.19
CA PRO A 8 -16.36 -12.77 -4.91
C PRO A 8 -15.80 -11.71 -3.96
N SER A 9 -16.64 -11.29 -3.00
CA SER A 9 -16.23 -10.51 -1.85
C SER A 9 -15.11 -11.28 -1.15
N SER A 10 -13.88 -10.80 -1.32
CA SER A 10 -12.70 -11.41 -0.74
C SER A 10 -12.84 -11.32 0.78
N LYS A 11 -13.30 -12.42 1.40
CA LYS A 11 -13.49 -12.53 2.84
C LYS A 11 -12.14 -12.25 3.50
N ILE A 12 -11.96 -11.05 4.06
CA ILE A 12 -10.73 -10.65 4.71
C ILE A 12 -10.55 -11.57 5.92
N ARG A 13 -9.64 -12.53 5.81
CA ARG A 13 -9.32 -13.47 6.89
C ARG A 13 -8.51 -12.73 7.94
N LEU A 14 -9.18 -12.21 8.95
CA LEU A 14 -8.53 -11.57 10.10
C LEU A 14 -7.65 -12.60 10.82
N ARG A 15 -6.34 -12.38 10.82
CA ARG A 15 -5.39 -13.24 11.54
C ARG A 15 -5.28 -12.73 12.99
N LYS A 16 -5.37 -13.63 13.97
CA LYS A 16 -5.19 -13.30 15.41
C LYS A 16 -3.84 -12.64 15.71
N HIS A 17 -2.80 -12.99 14.95
CA HIS A 17 -1.49 -12.35 14.99
C HIS A 17 -1.17 -11.80 13.61
N LEU A 18 -1.25 -10.49 13.48
CA LEU A 18 -0.89 -9.79 12.26
C LEU A 18 0.62 -9.57 12.27
N ASN A 19 1.34 -10.30 11.41
CA ASN A 19 2.75 -10.02 11.19
C ASN A 19 2.87 -8.68 10.44
N ALA A 20 3.56 -7.70 11.03
CA ALA A 20 3.78 -6.39 10.43
C ALA A 20 4.48 -6.50 9.07
N ASP A 21 5.42 -7.44 8.90
CA ASP A 21 6.07 -7.70 7.61
C ASP A 21 5.04 -8.17 6.56
N ALA A 22 4.13 -9.08 6.95
CA ALA A 22 3.09 -9.56 6.04
C ALA A 22 2.12 -8.43 5.63
N LEU A 23 1.79 -7.52 6.56
CA LEU A 23 0.99 -6.33 6.26
C LEU A 23 1.72 -5.39 5.30
N VAL A 24 2.98 -5.05 5.59
CA VAL A 24 3.80 -4.15 4.76
C VAL A 24 4.03 -4.73 3.36
N ARG A 25 4.14 -6.06 3.24
CA ARG A 25 4.21 -6.76 1.95
C ARG A 25 2.88 -6.70 1.19
N ALA A 26 1.76 -6.93 1.86
CA ALA A 26 0.44 -6.84 1.23
C ALA A 26 0.18 -5.44 0.67
N VAL A 27 0.46 -4.40 1.47
CA VAL A 27 0.32 -2.99 1.05
C VAL A 27 1.21 -2.67 -0.16
N ARG A 28 2.45 -3.17 -0.19
CA ARG A 28 3.34 -3.01 -1.36
C ARG A 28 2.77 -3.63 -2.62
N CYS A 29 2.27 -4.86 -2.53
CA CYS A 29 1.70 -5.55 -3.69
C CYS A 29 0.52 -4.79 -4.29
N GLU A 30 -0.26 -4.07 -3.47
CA GLU A 30 -1.30 -3.19 -4.00
C GLU A 30 -0.72 -1.96 -4.71
N PHE A 31 0.32 -1.34 -4.17
CA PHE A 31 0.99 -0.21 -4.84
C PHE A 31 1.70 -0.62 -6.16
N GLU A 32 2.15 -1.86 -6.29
CA GLU A 32 2.75 -2.39 -7.52
C GLU A 32 1.72 -2.57 -8.65
N LYS A 33 0.43 -2.70 -8.33
CA LYS A 33 -0.64 -2.77 -9.33
C LYS A 33 -0.97 -1.41 -9.94
N ILE A 34 -0.52 -0.32 -9.32
CA ILE A 34 -0.80 1.04 -9.80
C ILE A 34 0.18 1.33 -10.95
N PRO A 35 -0.31 1.62 -12.17
CA PRO A 35 0.56 1.98 -13.28
C PRO A 35 1.31 3.27 -12.95
N ASP A 36 2.62 3.29 -13.17
CA ASP A 36 3.46 4.46 -12.92
C ASP A 36 3.21 5.53 -14.01
N PRO A 37 2.65 6.70 -13.66
CA PRO A 37 2.38 7.76 -14.64
C PRO A 37 3.64 8.57 -14.99
N ARG A 38 4.77 8.34 -14.31
CA ARG A 38 5.99 9.13 -14.50
C ARG A 38 6.65 8.77 -15.83
N LYS A 39 7.00 9.80 -16.61
CA LYS A 39 7.79 9.63 -17.85
C LYS A 39 9.27 9.56 -17.51
N GLY A 40 9.98 8.61 -18.14
CA GLY A 40 11.44 8.42 -17.99
C GLY A 40 11.81 7.17 -17.19
N ARG A 41 13.09 7.06 -16.79
CA ARG A 41 13.59 6.00 -15.91
C ARG A 41 13.76 6.55 -14.49
N PRO A 42 12.72 6.48 -13.63
CA PRO A 42 12.85 6.93 -12.26
C PRO A 42 13.88 6.06 -11.52
N GLN A 43 14.68 6.70 -10.67
CA GLN A 43 15.70 5.99 -9.87
C GLN A 43 15.08 5.07 -8.80
N ILE A 44 13.82 5.32 -8.43
CA ILE A 44 13.07 4.52 -7.46
C ILE A 44 11.75 4.03 -8.06
N CYS A 45 11.40 2.78 -7.76
CA CYS A 45 10.13 2.19 -8.16
C CYS A 45 8.95 2.97 -7.55
N PHE A 46 7.86 3.09 -8.32
CA PHE A 46 6.68 3.83 -7.89
C PHE A 46 6.11 3.28 -6.58
N ALA A 47 6.03 1.96 -6.46
CA ALA A 47 5.53 1.30 -5.26
C ALA A 47 6.35 1.65 -4.00
N ASP A 48 7.67 1.77 -4.12
CA ASP A 48 8.53 2.16 -3.00
C ASP A 48 8.39 3.64 -2.65
N ALA A 49 8.22 4.52 -3.64
CA ALA A 49 7.90 5.92 -3.42
C ALA A 49 6.56 6.09 -2.70
N ALA A 50 5.51 5.40 -3.15
CA ALA A 50 4.18 5.42 -2.55
C ALA A 50 4.19 4.88 -1.12
N ARG A 51 4.91 3.78 -0.87
CA ARG A 51 5.10 3.23 0.49
C ARG A 51 5.82 4.23 1.42
N ARG A 52 6.88 4.89 0.94
CA ARG A 52 7.61 5.91 1.72
C ARG A 52 6.70 7.08 2.09
N ALA A 53 5.90 7.55 1.13
CA ALA A 53 4.90 8.59 1.38
C ALA A 53 3.85 8.14 2.39
N PHE A 54 3.34 6.91 2.26
CA PHE A 54 2.41 6.32 3.23
C PHE A 54 3.01 6.26 4.64
N ALA A 55 4.26 5.84 4.77
CA ALA A 55 4.95 5.82 6.07
C ALA A 55 5.12 7.22 6.67
N MET A 56 5.60 8.19 5.89
CA MET A 56 5.76 9.57 6.33
C MET A 56 4.43 10.22 6.72
N PHE A 57 3.34 9.89 6.02
CA PHE A 57 2.00 10.38 6.34
C PHE A 57 1.38 9.68 7.55
N SER A 58 1.69 8.40 7.76
CA SER A 58 1.20 7.62 8.91
C SER A 58 1.95 7.92 10.21
N MET A 59 3.16 8.49 10.10
CA MET A 59 3.96 8.90 11.25
C MET A 59 3.50 10.30 11.70
N LYS A 60 2.80 10.36 12.84
CA LYS A 60 2.33 11.62 13.44
C LYS A 60 3.47 12.56 13.87
N GLU A 61 4.67 12.04 14.13
CA GLU A 61 5.75 12.76 14.81
C GLU A 61 7.12 12.48 14.16
N LEU A 62 7.49 13.26 13.15
CA LEU A 62 8.89 13.40 12.77
C LEU A 62 9.20 14.84 12.36
N LEU A 63 8.69 15.79 13.15
CA LEU A 63 9.40 17.04 13.39
C LEU A 63 10.33 16.77 14.57
N PRO A 64 11.64 17.03 14.48
CA PRO A 64 12.40 17.21 15.70
C PRO A 64 11.78 18.42 16.38
N SER A 65 11.27 18.22 17.60
CA SER A 65 11.13 19.29 18.56
C SER A 65 12.48 20.00 18.60
N ARG A 66 12.60 21.14 17.91
CA ARG A 66 13.73 22.05 18.12
C ARG A 66 13.59 22.54 19.55
N THR A 67 14.34 21.91 20.44
CA THR A 67 14.77 22.47 21.72
C THR A 67 16.25 22.78 21.61
#